data_AF-A0A452YB07-F1
#
_entry.id   AF-A0A452YB07-F1
#
_cell.length_a   1.000
_cell.length_b   1.000
_cell.length_c   1.000
_cell.angle_alpha   90.00
_cell.angle_beta   90.00
_cell.angle_gamma   90.00
#
_symmetry.space_group_name_H-M   'P 1'
#
loop_
_entity.id
_entity.type
_entity.pdbx_description
1 polymer ?
#
loop_
_entity_poly.entity_id
_entity_poly.type
_entity_poly.pdbx_seq_one_letter_code
_entity_poly.pdbx_strand_id
1 'polypeptide(L)'
;DLEIQGDDAPSSQPAASKKKKKGTRVVGPDKGNRGLRQFSMKVCEKVEGKGRTTYNEVADELVAEFADPNSNIGSPDPDNPNTQQYDEKNIRRRVYDALNVLMAMDIISKDKKEIQWKGLPRTSLSDIDKLKRLRSLG
;
A
#
# COMPACT_ATOMS: atom_id res chain seq x y z
N ASP A 1 -2.23 -54.72 33.17
CA ASP A 1 -3.53 -54.11 32.93
C ASP A 1 -3.48 -53.27 31.66
N LEU A 2 -3.80 -53.92 30.53
CA LEU A 2 -4.04 -53.29 29.24
C LEU A 2 -5.56 -53.34 29.06
N GLU A 3 -6.23 -52.18 29.02
CA GLU A 3 -7.58 -52.10 28.47
C GLU A 3 -7.53 -51.43 27.10
N ILE A 4 -7.95 -52.21 26.12
CA ILE A 4 -8.24 -51.85 24.75
C ILE A 4 -9.78 -51.73 24.65
N GLN A 5 -10.28 -50.56 24.31
CA GLN A 5 -11.59 -50.30 23.70
C GLN A 5 -11.34 -49.10 22.76
N GLY A 6 -11.61 -49.12 21.46
CA GLY A 6 -12.73 -49.72 20.75
C GLY A 6 -13.45 -48.58 20.02
N ASP A 7 -13.11 -48.44 18.74
CA ASP A 7 -13.59 -47.57 17.65
C ASP A 7 -15.04 -47.00 17.78
N ASP A 8 -15.23 -45.71 17.48
CA ASP A 8 -16.27 -45.21 16.54
C ASP A 8 -16.05 -43.70 16.25
N ALA A 9 -15.81 -43.37 14.98
CA ALA A 9 -15.95 -42.02 14.42
C ALA A 9 -17.21 -42.05 13.53
N PRO A 10 -18.03 -40.98 13.44
CA PRO A 10 -17.60 -39.81 12.67
C PRO A 10 -18.18 -38.43 13.08
N SER A 11 -17.44 -37.40 12.68
CA SER A 11 -17.90 -36.13 12.09
C SER A 11 -19.04 -35.34 12.76
N SER A 12 -18.71 -34.17 13.34
CA SER A 12 -19.15 -32.87 12.79
C SER A 12 -18.57 -31.68 13.59
N GLN A 13 -17.79 -30.84 12.90
CA GLN A 13 -17.44 -29.49 13.37
C GLN A 13 -18.68 -28.55 13.33
N PRO A 14 -18.68 -27.39 14.01
CA PRO A 14 -17.98 -26.22 13.46
C PRO A 14 -17.14 -25.42 14.47
N ALA A 15 -16.03 -24.92 13.96
CA ALA A 15 -15.14 -23.95 14.57
C ALA A 15 -15.82 -22.58 14.80
N ALA A 16 -15.70 -22.04 16.02
CA ALA A 16 -16.09 -20.67 16.33
C ALA A 16 -15.00 -19.66 15.90
N SER A 17 -14.90 -19.40 14.61
CA SER A 17 -14.15 -18.27 14.06
C SER A 17 -14.90 -16.98 14.34
N LYS A 18 -14.42 -16.17 15.30
CA LYS A 18 -14.89 -14.79 15.55
C LYS A 18 -14.69 -13.92 14.30
N LYS A 19 -15.68 -13.90 13.41
CA LYS A 19 -15.80 -12.95 12.29
C LYS A 19 -16.01 -11.53 12.84
N LYS A 20 -14.96 -10.71 12.81
CA LYS A 20 -15.10 -9.26 12.99
C LYS A 20 -15.71 -8.67 11.71
N LYS A 21 -16.91 -8.13 11.90
CA LYS A 21 -17.83 -7.49 10.95
C LYS A 21 -17.09 -6.70 9.85
N LYS A 22 -17.25 -7.14 8.59
CA LYS A 22 -16.84 -6.43 7.37
C LYS A 22 -17.66 -5.15 7.29
N GLY A 23 -17.08 -4.05 7.77
CA GLY A 23 -17.66 -2.72 7.62
C GLY A 23 -17.67 -2.32 6.15
N THR A 24 -18.86 -2.15 5.60
CA THR A 24 -19.13 -1.39 4.39
C THR A 24 -18.48 -0.03 4.54
N ARG A 25 -17.35 0.20 3.87
CA ARG A 25 -16.79 1.56 3.77
C ARG A 25 -17.56 2.28 2.68
N VAL A 26 -18.40 3.20 3.14
CA VAL A 26 -18.96 4.31 2.38
C VAL A 26 -17.90 4.91 1.45
N VAL A 27 -18.17 4.88 0.15
CA VAL A 27 -17.39 5.61 -0.84
C VAL A 27 -17.88 7.06 -0.82
N GLY A 28 -17.37 7.85 0.11
CA GLY A 28 -17.46 9.31 0.04
C GLY A 28 -16.39 9.83 -0.94
N PRO A 29 -16.70 10.81 -1.80
CA PRO A 29 -15.82 11.25 -2.88
C PRO A 29 -14.51 11.93 -2.42
N ASP A 30 -14.34 12.21 -1.12
CA ASP A 30 -13.31 13.15 -0.63
C ASP A 30 -12.18 12.47 0.15
N LYS A 31 -12.32 11.18 0.48
CA LYS A 31 -11.27 10.36 1.12
C LYS A 31 -10.43 9.56 0.11
N GLY A 32 -10.66 9.79 -1.19
CA GLY A 32 -10.01 9.08 -2.30
C GLY A 32 -8.49 9.27 -2.36
N ASN A 33 -7.98 10.33 -1.74
CA ASN A 33 -6.59 10.78 -1.88
C ASN A 33 -5.62 10.27 -0.79
N ARG A 34 -5.97 9.26 0.01
CA ARG A 34 -4.99 8.60 0.93
C ARG A 34 -5.02 7.07 0.83
N GLY A 35 -5.60 6.53 -0.23
CA GLY A 35 -5.71 5.09 -0.46
C GLY A 35 -4.42 4.44 -0.99
N LEU A 36 -4.36 3.11 -0.94
CA LEU A 36 -3.24 2.32 -1.49
C LEU A 36 -2.94 2.66 -2.95
N ARG A 37 -3.96 3.00 -3.76
CA ARG A 37 -3.80 3.44 -5.15
C ARG A 37 -2.84 4.62 -5.25
N GLN A 38 -2.97 5.60 -4.38
CA GLN A 38 -2.12 6.79 -4.43
C GLN A 38 -0.69 6.48 -3.97
N PHE A 39 -0.54 5.71 -2.91
CA PHE A 39 0.78 5.23 -2.49
C PHE A 39 1.46 4.43 -3.59
N SER A 40 0.72 3.55 -4.26
CA SER A 40 1.25 2.75 -5.38
C SER A 40 1.69 3.64 -6.53
N MET A 41 0.89 4.65 -6.89
CA MET A 41 1.22 5.62 -7.93
C MET A 41 2.50 6.40 -7.58
N LYS A 42 2.58 6.95 -6.37
CA LYS A 42 3.72 7.73 -5.91
C LYS A 42 5.00 6.89 -5.76
N VAL A 43 4.90 5.67 -5.23
CA VAL A 43 6.03 4.73 -5.14
C VAL A 43 6.54 4.39 -6.55
N CYS A 44 5.63 4.13 -7.50
CA CYS A 44 5.99 3.85 -8.88
C CYS A 44 6.73 5.04 -9.51
N GLU A 45 6.17 6.24 -9.44
CA GLU A 45 6.80 7.48 -9.95
C GLU A 45 8.20 7.68 -9.38
N LYS A 46 8.37 7.43 -8.07
CA LYS A 46 9.65 7.65 -7.39
C LYS A 46 10.72 6.65 -7.81
N VAL A 47 10.38 5.37 -7.89
CA VAL A 47 11.34 4.32 -8.29
C VAL A 47 11.70 4.48 -9.77
N GLU A 48 10.74 4.83 -10.62
CA GLU A 48 10.97 5.13 -12.05
C GLU A 48 11.95 6.30 -12.23
N GLY A 49 11.70 7.44 -11.57
CA GLY A 49 12.50 8.63 -11.74
C GLY A 49 13.95 8.49 -11.26
N LYS A 50 14.20 7.63 -10.26
CA LYS A 50 15.55 7.40 -9.71
C LYS A 50 16.30 6.27 -10.40
N GLY A 51 15.59 5.27 -10.92
CA GLY A 51 16.18 4.06 -11.49
C GLY A 51 16.74 3.08 -10.43
N ARG A 52 17.44 3.57 -9.40
CA ARG A 52 17.89 2.78 -8.24
C ARG A 52 17.58 3.54 -6.94
N THR A 53 17.05 2.85 -5.94
CA THR A 53 16.67 3.45 -4.66
C THR A 53 16.60 2.39 -3.56
N THR A 54 16.17 2.76 -2.35
CA THR A 54 15.96 1.86 -1.22
C THR A 54 14.61 2.09 -0.57
N TYR A 55 14.14 1.12 0.21
CA TYR A 55 12.87 1.25 0.93
C TYR A 55 12.80 2.50 1.82
N ASN A 56 13.84 2.75 2.63
CA ASN A 56 13.84 3.88 3.56
C ASN A 56 13.77 5.20 2.80
N GLU A 57 14.56 5.34 1.75
CA GLU A 57 14.58 6.53 0.91
C GLU A 57 13.21 6.81 0.28
N VAL A 58 12.55 5.78 -0.28
CA VAL A 58 11.19 5.94 -0.83
C VAL A 58 10.18 6.27 0.28
N ALA A 59 10.27 5.61 1.44
CA ALA A 59 9.34 5.85 2.54
C ALA A 59 9.49 7.26 3.11
N ASP A 60 10.71 7.68 3.44
CA ASP A 60 10.99 8.95 4.09
C ASP A 60 10.63 10.12 3.17
N GLU A 61 10.88 10.00 1.86
CA GLU A 61 10.45 11.03 0.90
C GLU A 61 8.92 11.12 0.76
N LEU A 62 8.21 10.00 0.82
CA LEU A 62 6.75 10.02 0.80
C LEU A 62 6.18 10.55 2.12
N VAL A 63 6.84 10.31 3.24
CA VAL A 63 6.46 10.91 4.52
C VAL A 63 6.63 12.42 4.46
N ALA A 64 7.76 12.91 3.95
CA ALA A 64 7.99 14.35 3.77
C ALA A 64 6.95 14.98 2.83
N GLU A 65 6.75 14.41 1.63
CA GLU A 65 5.79 14.93 0.65
C GLU A 65 4.36 15.00 1.19
N PHE A 66 3.96 14.08 2.07
CA PHE A 66 2.60 14.03 2.62
C PHE A 66 2.46 14.76 3.96
N ALA A 67 3.57 15.12 4.61
CA ALA A 67 3.58 16.00 5.78
C ALA A 67 3.45 17.47 5.38
N ASP A 68 3.83 17.83 4.15
CA ASP A 68 3.72 19.18 3.63
C ASP A 68 2.24 19.61 3.49
N PRO A 69 1.79 20.70 4.15
CA PRO A 69 0.40 21.15 4.11
C PRO A 69 -0.02 21.71 2.74
N ASN A 70 0.96 21.97 1.85
CA ASN A 70 0.73 22.43 0.48
C ASN A 70 0.60 21.26 -0.53
N SER A 71 0.84 20.03 -0.10
CA SER A 71 0.53 18.87 -0.92
C SER A 71 -0.99 18.72 -1.01
N ASN A 72 -1.49 18.36 -2.20
CA ASN A 72 -2.92 18.24 -2.58
C ASN A 72 -3.73 17.23 -1.70
N ILE A 73 -3.13 16.69 -0.65
CA ILE A 73 -3.69 15.72 0.27
C ILE A 73 -4.02 16.44 1.57
N GLY A 74 -5.31 16.46 1.90
CA GLY A 74 -5.92 17.28 2.94
C GLY A 74 -5.06 17.55 4.17
N SER A 75 -5.14 18.79 4.65
CA SER A 75 -4.35 19.36 5.73
C SER A 75 -4.29 18.44 6.95
N PRO A 76 -3.13 18.33 7.63
CA PRO A 76 -3.07 17.68 8.93
C PRO A 76 -4.05 18.39 9.87
N ASP A 77 -4.85 17.61 10.60
CA ASP A 77 -5.76 18.15 11.61
C ASP A 77 -4.91 18.88 12.67
N PRO A 78 -5.00 20.22 12.75
CA PRO A 78 -4.14 21.01 13.63
C PRO A 78 -4.40 20.73 15.12
N ASP A 79 -5.56 20.14 15.46
CA ASP A 79 -5.94 19.82 16.84
C ASP A 79 -5.35 18.49 17.34
N ASN A 80 -4.67 17.72 16.49
CA ASN A 80 -4.11 16.42 16.88
C ASN A 80 -2.64 16.24 16.44
N PRO A 81 -1.66 16.53 17.32
CA PRO A 81 -0.23 16.40 17.02
C PRO A 81 0.22 14.95 16.76
N ASN A 82 -0.60 13.93 17.10
CA ASN A 82 -0.28 12.52 16.82
C ASN A 82 -0.61 12.08 15.39
N THR A 83 -1.32 12.91 14.61
CA THR A 83 -1.68 12.60 13.22
C THR A 83 -0.45 12.30 12.36
N GLN A 84 0.61 13.08 12.54
CA GLN A 84 1.85 12.95 11.77
C GLN A 84 2.57 11.61 12.01
N GLN A 85 2.62 11.15 13.26
CA GLN A 85 3.19 9.83 13.58
C GLN A 85 2.34 8.67 13.06
N TYR A 86 1.01 8.83 13.05
CA TYR A 86 0.10 7.83 12.49
C TYR A 86 0.24 7.76 10.97
N ASP A 87 0.33 8.92 10.31
CA ASP A 87 0.52 9.01 8.88
C ASP A 87 1.86 8.38 8.48
N GLU A 88 2.96 8.66 9.18
CA GLU A 88 4.24 8.01 8.90
C GLU A 88 4.15 6.47 8.94
N LYS A 89 3.58 5.91 10.02
CA LYS A 89 3.40 4.45 10.16
C LYS A 89 2.51 3.89 9.04
N ASN A 90 1.47 4.63 8.65
CA ASN A 90 0.58 4.22 7.58
C ASN A 90 1.29 4.21 6.23
N ILE A 91 2.03 5.27 5.91
CA ILE A 91 2.82 5.43 4.69
C ILE A 91 3.83 4.30 4.60
N ARG A 92 4.63 4.06 5.65
CA ARG A 92 5.60 2.96 5.71
C ARG A 92 4.96 1.62 5.38
N ARG A 93 3.78 1.31 5.94
CA ARG A 93 3.05 0.07 5.66
C ARG A 93 2.58 -0.01 4.21
N ARG A 94 2.08 1.09 3.65
CA ARG A 94 1.58 1.18 2.27
C ARG A 94 2.69 1.09 1.23
N VAL A 95 3.87 1.64 1.52
CA VAL A 95 5.05 1.51 0.65
C VAL A 95 5.44 0.05 0.48
N TYR A 96 5.42 -0.74 1.56
CA TYR A 96 5.66 -2.18 1.45
C TYR A 96 4.61 -2.89 0.58
N ASP A 97 3.31 -2.58 0.76
CA ASP A 97 2.26 -3.17 -0.08
C ASP A 97 2.53 -2.88 -1.57
N ALA A 98 2.83 -1.62 -1.91
CA ALA A 98 3.09 -1.19 -3.28
C ALA A 98 4.33 -1.86 -3.88
N LEU A 99 5.46 -1.83 -3.17
CA LEU A 99 6.71 -2.44 -3.64
C LEU A 99 6.57 -3.94 -3.86
N ASN A 100 5.85 -4.65 -2.98
CA ASN A 100 5.64 -6.09 -3.11
C ASN A 100 4.83 -6.43 -4.37
N VAL A 101 3.80 -5.63 -4.67
CA VAL A 101 3.01 -5.82 -5.89
C VAL A 101 3.84 -5.45 -7.13
N LEU A 102 4.57 -4.34 -7.11
CA LEU A 102 5.43 -3.93 -8.23
C LEU A 102 6.51 -4.98 -8.55
N MET A 103 7.06 -5.62 -7.51
CA MET A 103 8.01 -6.72 -7.65
C MET A 103 7.35 -7.97 -8.24
N ALA A 104 6.14 -8.32 -7.77
CA ALA A 104 5.38 -9.46 -8.30
C ALA A 104 4.96 -9.27 -9.77
N MET A 105 4.79 -8.02 -10.21
CA MET A 105 4.50 -7.65 -11.60
C MET A 105 5.77 -7.53 -12.47
N ASP A 106 6.95 -7.85 -11.93
CA ASP A 106 8.27 -7.69 -12.55
C ASP A 106 8.60 -6.26 -13.03
N ILE A 107 7.96 -5.24 -12.44
CA ILE A 107 8.20 -3.83 -12.76
C ILE A 107 9.46 -3.30 -12.06
N ILE A 108 9.79 -3.88 -10.92
CA ILE A 108 10.98 -3.57 -10.13
C ILE A 108 11.68 -4.86 -9.70
N SER A 109 12.99 -4.80 -9.51
CA SER A 109 13.76 -5.83 -8.82
C SER A 109 14.19 -5.34 -7.45
N LYS A 110 14.42 -6.27 -6.52
CA LYS A 110 14.96 -5.98 -5.20
C LYS A 110 16.10 -6.93 -4.88
N ASP A 111 17.29 -6.39 -4.66
CA ASP A 111 18.42 -7.13 -4.09
C ASP A 111 18.71 -6.59 -2.69
N LYS A 112 18.50 -7.42 -1.67
CA LYS A 112 18.62 -7.05 -0.26
C LYS A 112 17.83 -5.77 0.07
N LYS A 113 18.51 -4.63 0.15
CA LYS A 113 17.94 -3.30 0.44
C LYS A 113 17.82 -2.42 -0.80
N GLU A 114 18.50 -2.76 -1.88
CA GLU A 114 18.48 -2.04 -3.14
C GLU A 114 17.25 -2.44 -3.95
N ILE A 115 16.60 -1.45 -4.55
CA ILE A 115 15.45 -1.58 -5.42
C ILE A 115 15.83 -0.95 -6.76
N GLN A 116 15.66 -1.68 -7.86
CA GLN A 116 15.95 -1.17 -9.20
C GLN A 116 14.70 -1.18 -10.07
N TRP A 117 14.52 -0.13 -10.85
CA TRP A 117 13.46 -0.01 -11.84
C TRP A 117 13.76 -0.92 -13.04
N LYS A 118 12.80 -1.77 -13.41
CA LYS A 118 12.88 -2.61 -14.61
C LYS A 118 12.05 -2.04 -15.76
N GLY A 119 10.97 -1.32 -15.45
CA GLY A 119 10.05 -0.75 -16.44
C GLY A 119 8.66 -1.36 -16.40
N LEU A 120 7.68 -0.68 -17.00
CA LEU A 120 6.32 -1.17 -17.07
C LEU A 120 6.14 -2.18 -18.22
N PRO A 121 5.47 -3.32 -17.99
CA PRO A 121 5.17 -4.28 -19.06
C PRO A 121 4.15 -3.68 -20.03
N ARG A 122 4.63 -3.06 -21.13
CA ARG A 122 3.89 -2.56 -22.32
C ARG A 122 2.44 -2.07 -22.10
N THR A 123 2.14 -1.41 -20.98
CA THR A 123 0.96 -0.55 -20.88
C THR A 123 1.31 0.72 -21.67
N SER A 124 0.58 1.00 -22.74
CA SER A 124 0.92 2.09 -23.65
C SER A 124 1.09 3.39 -22.87
N LEU A 125 2.18 4.11 -23.15
CA LEU A 125 2.55 5.40 -22.53
C LEU A 125 1.39 6.41 -22.53
N SER A 126 0.44 6.22 -23.46
CA SER A 126 -0.84 6.92 -23.58
C SER A 126 -1.70 6.91 -22.32
N ASP A 127 -1.79 5.81 -21.58
CA ASP A 127 -2.60 5.73 -20.36
C ASP A 127 -1.95 6.47 -19.18
N ILE A 128 -0.61 6.49 -19.15
CA ILE A 128 0.18 7.18 -18.13
C ILE A 128 0.16 8.69 -18.37
N ASP A 129 0.33 9.14 -19.61
CA ASP A 129 0.24 10.57 -19.97
C ASP A 129 -1.17 11.12 -19.75
N LYS A 130 -2.20 10.33 -20.04
CA LYS A 130 -3.58 10.71 -19.74
C LYS A 130 -3.81 10.86 -18.23
N LEU A 131 -3.22 9.98 -17.42
CA LEU A 131 -3.31 10.05 -15.96
C LEU A 131 -2.50 11.24 -15.38
N LYS A 132 -1.32 11.54 -15.95
CA LYS A 132 -0.48 12.69 -15.57
C LYS A 132 -1.15 14.02 -15.94
N ARG A 133 -1.77 14.12 -17.11
CA ARG A 133 -2.53 15.32 -17.53
C ARG A 133 -3.77 15.57 -16.67
N LEU A 134 -4.48 14.52 -16.28
CA LEU A 134 -5.64 14.66 -15.38
C LEU A 134 -5.24 15.16 -13.99
N ARG A 135 -4.00 14.94 -13.55
CA ARG A 135 -3.47 15.44 -12.27
C ARG A 135 -3.07 16.92 -12.31
N SER A 136 -2.73 17.47 -13.48
CA SER A 136 -2.25 18.87 -13.61
C SER A 136 -3.35 19.87 -13.98
N LEU A 137 -4.57 19.41 -14.20
CA LEU A 137 -5.71 20.22 -14.68
C LEU A 137 -6.80 20.41 -13.60
N GLY A 138 -6.53 20.05 -12.35
CA GLY A 138 -7.42 20.23 -11.20
C GLY A 138 -6.81 21.13 -10.15
#